data_AF-U9SLD8-F1
#
_entry.id   AF-U9SLD8-F1
#
_cell.length_a   1.000
_cell.length_b   1.000
_cell.length_c   1.000
_cell.angle_alpha   90.00
_cell.angle_beta   90.00
_cell.angle_gamma   90.00
#
_symmetry.space_group_name_H-M   'P 1'
#
loop_
_entity.id
_entity.type
_entity.pdbx_description
1 polymer ?
#
loop_
_entity_poly.entity_id
_entity_poly.type
_entity_poly.pdbx_seq_one_letter_code
_entity_poly.pdbx_strand_id
1 'polypeptide(L)'
;MPTQFFSKLSHNFIELLKDNEFYDITIEVNKDPNVKIFRAHTGILCYRSPYLKRYLTSNKKNNNVLAHVKLPNILPETFQIILKYIYGGIFSLDGKDTLDIFRVLAAADELLLQELVDYLQNYFIENKIEWMKQNFELTHRISFQSNSLSEIQKLCTNFMVKSPEKIFKSLDFTSLPEKSL
;
A
#
# COMPACT_ATOMS: atom_id res chain seq x y z
N MET A 1 25.32 8.63 -24.86
CA MET A 1 24.59 8.37 -23.60
C MET A 1 23.78 9.60 -23.25
N PRO A 2 22.46 9.50 -23.03
CA PRO A 2 21.66 10.64 -22.59
C PRO A 2 22.02 11.03 -21.15
N THR A 3 22.05 12.33 -20.86
CA THR A 3 22.16 12.85 -19.49
C THR A 3 20.78 12.84 -18.83
N GLN A 4 20.68 12.37 -17.59
CA GLN A 4 19.42 12.20 -16.87
C GLN A 4 19.27 13.25 -15.77
N PHE A 5 18.10 13.88 -15.68
CA PHE A 5 17.79 14.93 -14.68
C PHE A 5 16.61 14.53 -13.77
N PHE A 6 16.50 13.24 -13.45
CA PHE A 6 15.33 12.69 -12.75
C PHE A 6 15.18 13.20 -11.30
N SER A 7 16.29 13.46 -10.60
CA SER A 7 16.22 13.93 -9.22
C SER A 7 15.48 15.26 -9.10
N LYS A 8 15.78 16.25 -9.97
CA LYS A 8 15.08 17.54 -9.92
C LYS A 8 13.61 17.40 -10.34
N LEU A 9 13.34 16.60 -11.37
CA LEU A 9 11.97 16.29 -11.82
C LEU A 9 11.13 15.68 -10.68
N SER A 10 11.67 14.68 -9.98
CA SER A 10 11.04 14.03 -8.82
C SER A 10 10.73 15.05 -7.70
N HIS A 11 11.69 15.91 -7.37
CA HIS A 11 11.47 16.96 -6.36
C HIS A 11 10.39 17.95 -6.78
N ASN A 12 10.33 18.33 -8.06
CA ASN A 12 9.29 19.23 -8.56
C ASN A 12 7.88 18.62 -8.45
N PHE A 13 7.72 17.31 -8.64
CA PHE A 13 6.43 16.66 -8.38
C PHE A 13 6.09 16.58 -6.88
N ILE A 14 7.10 16.42 -6.00
CA ILE A 14 6.86 16.49 -4.55
C ILE A 14 6.45 17.91 -4.11
N GLU A 15 7.02 18.95 -4.73
CA GLU A 15 6.61 20.35 -4.54
C GLU A 15 5.15 20.53 -4.97
N LEU A 16 4.80 20.08 -6.18
CA LEU A 16 3.42 20.09 -6.70
C LEU A 16 2.41 19.42 -5.74
N LEU A 17 2.79 18.32 -5.08
CA LEU A 17 1.95 17.64 -4.09
C LEU A 17 1.68 18.51 -2.84
N LYS A 18 2.60 19.40 -2.46
CA LYS A 18 2.48 20.24 -1.26
C LYS A 18 1.71 21.53 -1.50
N ASP A 19 1.80 22.08 -2.71
CA ASP A 19 1.32 23.43 -2.99
C ASP A 19 -0.22 23.56 -2.98
N ASN A 20 -0.95 22.45 -2.95
CA ASN A 20 -2.43 22.41 -2.94
C ASN A 20 -3.09 23.15 -4.12
N GLU A 21 -2.33 23.46 -5.17
CA GLU A 21 -2.80 24.07 -6.41
C GLU A 21 -3.01 23.01 -7.49
N PHE A 22 -3.78 23.35 -8.53
CA PHE A 22 -4.02 22.54 -9.73
C PHE A 22 -4.55 21.10 -9.52
N TYR A 23 -4.96 20.76 -8.29
CA TYR A 23 -5.56 19.46 -8.00
C TYR A 23 -6.91 19.32 -8.73
N ASP A 24 -7.13 18.13 -9.29
CA ASP A 24 -8.35 17.79 -10.03
C ASP A 24 -9.10 16.61 -9.38
N ILE A 25 -8.63 16.17 -8.21
CA ILE A 25 -9.18 15.03 -7.46
C ILE A 25 -9.01 15.21 -5.95
N THR A 26 -10.00 14.70 -5.20
CA THR A 26 -9.91 14.49 -3.75
C THR A 26 -9.94 13.01 -3.40
N ILE A 27 -9.18 12.63 -2.37
CA ILE A 27 -9.09 11.25 -1.89
C ILE A 27 -9.40 11.25 -0.40
N GLU A 28 -10.52 10.62 -0.04
CA GLU A 28 -10.93 10.36 1.32
C GLU A 28 -10.25 9.08 1.81
N VAL A 29 -9.46 9.18 2.88
CA VAL A 29 -8.66 8.07 3.42
C VAL A 29 -9.13 7.77 4.84
N ASN A 30 -9.17 6.49 5.19
CA ASN A 30 -9.69 5.95 6.45
C ASN A 30 -11.22 6.00 6.56
N LYS A 31 -11.77 5.59 7.71
CA LYS A 31 -13.20 5.61 8.05
C LYS A 31 -13.49 6.62 9.16
N ASP A 32 -14.74 7.07 9.24
CA ASP A 32 -15.19 7.98 10.30
C ASP A 32 -14.92 7.39 11.69
N PRO A 33 -14.50 8.20 12.67
CA PRO A 33 -14.32 9.66 12.63
C PRO A 33 -12.91 10.12 12.17
N ASN A 34 -12.04 9.20 11.74
CA ASN A 34 -10.62 9.46 11.48
C ASN A 34 -10.30 9.75 10.00
N VAL A 35 -11.32 10.17 9.24
CA VAL A 35 -11.19 10.47 7.82
C VAL A 35 -10.23 11.64 7.60
N LYS A 36 -9.33 11.50 6.62
CA LYS A 36 -8.52 12.60 6.12
C LYS A 36 -8.69 12.74 4.61
N ILE A 37 -8.84 13.98 4.15
CA ILE A 37 -8.96 14.29 2.72
C ILE A 37 -7.60 14.74 2.19
N PHE A 38 -7.17 14.10 1.10
CA PHE A 38 -5.99 14.46 0.33
C PHE A 38 -6.38 15.08 -1.01
N ARG A 39 -5.61 16.06 -1.46
CA ARG A 39 -5.73 16.67 -2.79
C ARG A 39 -4.60 16.14 -3.66
N ALA A 40 -4.89 15.83 -4.92
CA ALA A 40 -3.93 15.21 -5.82
C ALA A 40 -4.25 15.50 -7.30
N HIS A 41 -3.47 14.87 -8.19
CA HIS A 41 -3.54 15.06 -9.64
C HIS A 41 -3.79 13.72 -10.32
N THR A 42 -4.92 13.62 -11.02
CA THR A 42 -5.43 12.41 -11.69
C THR A 42 -4.40 11.83 -12.65
N GLY A 43 -3.71 12.69 -13.42
CA GLY A 43 -2.67 12.26 -14.36
C GLY A 43 -1.54 11.49 -13.69
N ILE A 44 -1.00 12.01 -12.58
CA ILE A 44 0.10 11.35 -11.85
C ILE A 44 -0.40 10.03 -11.24
N LEU A 45 -1.55 10.06 -10.56
CA LEU A 45 -2.11 8.87 -9.91
C LEU A 45 -2.40 7.74 -10.91
N CYS A 46 -3.03 8.04 -12.04
CA CYS A 46 -3.42 7.02 -13.03
C CYS A 46 -2.22 6.35 -13.72
N TYR A 47 -1.09 7.04 -13.84
CA TYR A 47 0.11 6.45 -14.47
C TYR A 47 1.02 5.74 -13.48
N ARG A 48 0.83 5.95 -12.18
CA ARG A 48 1.60 5.28 -11.12
C ARG A 48 0.84 4.16 -10.42
N SER A 49 -0.50 4.19 -10.45
CA SER A 49 -1.37 3.18 -9.84
C SER A 49 -2.40 2.64 -10.86
N PRO A 50 -2.27 1.38 -11.29
CA PRO A 50 -3.29 0.70 -12.10
C PRO A 50 -4.66 0.64 -11.42
N TYR A 51 -4.70 0.49 -10.09
CA TYR A 51 -5.93 0.50 -9.31
C TYR A 51 -6.66 1.84 -9.48
N LEU A 52 -5.97 2.95 -9.19
CA LEU A 52 -6.57 4.29 -9.28
C LEU A 52 -6.96 4.62 -10.71
N LYS A 53 -6.17 4.20 -11.71
CA LYS A 53 -6.53 4.33 -13.13
C LYS A 53 -7.86 3.66 -13.42
N ARG A 54 -8.04 2.40 -13.01
CA ARG A 54 -9.28 1.64 -13.23
C ARG A 54 -10.46 2.24 -12.48
N TYR A 55 -10.25 2.64 -11.23
CA TYR A 55 -11.28 3.28 -10.41
C TYR A 55 -11.79 4.58 -11.07
N LEU A 56 -10.86 5.44 -11.48
CA LEU A 56 -11.18 6.75 -12.06
C LEU A 56 -11.79 6.64 -13.46
N THR A 57 -11.33 5.71 -14.31
CA THR A 57 -11.94 5.51 -15.63
C THR A 57 -13.35 4.94 -15.55
N SER A 58 -13.64 4.10 -14.57
CA SER A 58 -14.98 3.53 -14.35
C SER A 58 -15.97 4.60 -13.87
N ASN A 59 -15.51 5.56 -13.06
CA ASN A 59 -16.33 6.62 -12.48
C ASN A 59 -16.48 7.88 -13.34
N LYS A 60 -15.68 8.03 -14.42
CA LYS A 60 -15.78 9.15 -15.38
C LYS A 60 -17.15 9.28 -16.09
N LYS A 61 -18.02 8.27 -15.99
CA LYS A 61 -19.35 8.29 -16.61
C LYS A 61 -20.37 9.19 -15.89
N ASN A 62 -20.05 9.71 -14.70
CA ASN A 62 -20.95 10.56 -13.91
C ASN A 62 -20.43 12.02 -13.89
N ASN A 63 -21.08 12.88 -14.69
CA ASN A 63 -21.01 14.35 -14.85
C ASN A 63 -20.18 15.21 -13.87
N ASN A 64 -19.48 16.24 -14.42
CA ASN A 64 -19.04 17.57 -13.92
C ASN A 64 -18.62 17.80 -12.44
N VAL A 65 -18.64 16.80 -11.57
CA VAL A 65 -18.21 16.87 -10.18
C VAL A 65 -16.73 16.52 -10.11
N LEU A 66 -15.98 17.24 -9.26
CA LEU A 66 -14.58 16.94 -8.95
C LEU A 66 -14.42 15.43 -8.64
N ALA A 67 -13.44 14.77 -9.25
CA ALA A 67 -13.23 13.35 -9.03
C ALA A 67 -12.99 13.08 -7.54
N HIS A 68 -13.61 12.00 -7.03
CA HIS A 68 -13.54 11.63 -5.61
C HIS A 68 -13.28 10.13 -5.47
N VAL A 69 -12.31 9.77 -4.63
CA VAL A 69 -11.92 8.39 -4.33
C VAL A 69 -12.01 8.15 -2.83
N LYS A 70 -12.48 6.96 -2.43
CA LYS A 70 -12.48 6.52 -1.02
C LYS A 70 -11.54 5.35 -0.84
N LEU A 71 -10.64 5.45 0.13
CA LEU A 71 -9.67 4.42 0.54
C LEU A 71 -9.82 4.13 2.04
N PRO A 72 -10.88 3.41 2.42
CA PRO A 72 -11.28 3.28 3.82
C PRO A 72 -10.40 2.34 4.65
N ASN A 73 -9.54 1.53 4.01
CA ASN A 73 -8.70 0.54 4.68
C ASN A 73 -7.24 1.01 4.86
N ILE A 74 -6.93 2.22 4.40
CA ILE A 74 -5.59 2.81 4.47
C ILE A 74 -5.59 3.90 5.54
N LEU A 75 -4.57 3.92 6.41
CA LEU A 75 -4.39 4.99 7.39
C LEU A 75 -3.87 6.26 6.71
N PRO A 76 -4.23 7.47 7.20
CA PRO A 76 -3.78 8.71 6.59
C PRO A 76 -2.26 8.86 6.52
N GLU A 77 -1.54 8.43 7.55
CA GLU A 77 -0.07 8.50 7.64
C GLU A 77 0.57 7.55 6.62
N THR A 78 0.00 6.34 6.48
CA THR A 78 0.41 5.37 5.45
C THR A 78 0.16 5.94 4.05
N PHE A 79 -1.01 6.52 3.80
CA PHE A 79 -1.31 7.10 2.48
C PHE A 79 -0.41 8.28 2.14
N GLN A 80 -0.01 9.09 3.13
CA GLN A 80 0.95 10.17 2.92
C GLN A 80 2.32 9.65 2.44
N ILE A 81 2.76 8.49 2.93
CA ILE A 81 3.99 7.82 2.45
C ILE A 81 3.78 7.35 1.00
N ILE A 82 2.65 6.71 0.72
CA ILE A 82 2.30 6.23 -0.63
C ILE A 82 2.25 7.40 -1.63
N LEU A 83 1.69 8.54 -1.27
CA LEU A 83 1.65 9.71 -2.15
C LEU A 83 3.06 10.23 -2.46
N LYS A 84 3.96 10.29 -1.48
CA LYS A 84 5.37 10.67 -1.73
C LYS A 84 6.05 9.70 -2.69
N TYR A 85 5.79 8.40 -2.55
CA TYR A 85 6.27 7.39 -3.49
C TYR A 85 5.67 7.58 -4.90
N ILE A 86 4.36 7.83 -5.01
CA ILE A 86 3.69 8.03 -6.30
C ILE A 86 4.28 9.24 -7.04
N TYR A 87 4.45 10.37 -6.36
CA TYR A 87 4.92 11.62 -6.99
C TYR A 87 6.43 11.65 -7.21
N GLY A 88 7.19 11.23 -6.21
CA GLY A 88 8.65 11.36 -6.22
C GLY A 88 9.41 10.09 -6.57
N GLY A 89 8.78 8.92 -6.51
CA GLY A 89 9.49 7.63 -6.50
C GLY A 89 10.35 7.46 -5.24
N ILE A 90 10.03 8.17 -4.15
CA ILE A 90 10.82 8.16 -2.92
C ILE A 90 10.11 7.38 -1.83
N PHE A 91 10.81 6.39 -1.27
CA PHE A 91 10.42 5.67 -0.07
C PHE A 91 11.65 5.54 0.85
N SER A 92 11.46 5.64 2.15
CA SER A 92 12.52 5.46 3.16
C SER A 92 11.99 4.62 4.30
N LEU A 93 12.80 3.66 4.75
CA LEU A 93 12.53 2.84 5.93
C LEU A 93 12.86 3.58 7.24
N ASP A 94 13.60 4.68 7.17
CA ASP A 94 14.16 5.35 8.34
C ASP A 94 13.06 5.91 9.24
N GLY A 95 13.27 5.73 10.55
CA GLY A 95 12.40 6.23 11.61
C GLY A 95 11.00 5.63 11.66
N LYS A 96 10.75 4.50 10.98
CA LYS A 96 9.45 3.81 10.96
C LYS A 96 9.51 2.51 11.71
N ASP A 97 8.45 2.21 12.45
CA ASP A 97 8.31 0.89 13.05
C ASP A 97 7.96 -0.18 12.00
N THR A 98 8.17 -1.44 12.36
CA THR A 98 7.99 -2.56 11.42
C THR A 98 6.51 -2.74 11.04
N LEU A 99 5.56 -2.44 11.93
CA LEU A 99 4.13 -2.54 11.65
C LEU A 99 3.70 -1.47 10.64
N ASP A 100 4.21 -0.25 10.76
CA ASP A 100 3.95 0.84 9.82
C ASP A 100 4.51 0.53 8.43
N ILE A 101 5.72 -0.04 8.34
CA ILE A 101 6.26 -0.49 7.06
C ILE A 101 5.38 -1.62 6.47
N PHE A 102 4.85 -2.52 7.31
CA PHE A 102 3.96 -3.59 6.84
C PHE A 102 2.61 -3.05 6.36
N ARG A 103 2.09 -1.99 6.99
CA ARG A 103 0.91 -1.26 6.52
C ARG A 103 1.16 -0.57 5.18
N VAL A 104 2.36 -0.02 4.96
CA VAL A 104 2.74 0.51 3.63
C VAL A 104 2.74 -0.60 2.59
N LEU A 105 3.27 -1.79 2.89
CA LEU A 105 3.21 -2.94 1.98
C LEU A 105 1.76 -3.30 1.62
N ALA A 106 0.87 -3.40 2.62
CA ALA A 106 -0.54 -3.69 2.38
C ALA A 106 -1.23 -2.62 1.51
N ALA A 107 -0.99 -1.34 1.79
CA ALA A 107 -1.53 -0.23 1.00
C ALA A 107 -0.96 -0.20 -0.43
N ALA A 108 0.33 -0.53 -0.61
CA ALA A 108 0.96 -0.63 -1.92
C ALA A 108 0.33 -1.74 -2.75
N ASP A 109 0.02 -2.89 -2.14
CA ASP A 109 -0.70 -3.98 -2.80
C ASP A 109 -2.13 -3.58 -3.18
N GLU A 110 -2.90 -2.98 -2.24
CA GLU A 110 -4.27 -2.51 -2.50
C GLU A 110 -4.30 -1.54 -3.71
N LEU A 111 -3.29 -0.69 -3.83
CA LEU A 111 -3.15 0.30 -4.90
C LEU A 111 -2.39 -0.21 -6.14
N LEU A 112 -2.04 -1.50 -6.18
CA LEU A 112 -1.33 -2.18 -7.27
C LEU A 112 0.00 -1.51 -7.65
N LEU A 113 0.78 -1.09 -6.64
CA LEU A 113 2.09 -0.44 -6.79
C LEU A 113 3.21 -1.49 -6.80
N GLN A 114 3.26 -2.33 -7.84
CA GLN A 114 4.09 -3.54 -7.86
C GLN A 114 5.57 -3.32 -7.51
N GLU A 115 6.20 -2.27 -8.04
CA GLU A 115 7.60 -1.93 -7.75
C GLU A 115 7.85 -1.75 -6.23
N LEU A 116 6.93 -1.10 -5.51
CA LEU A 116 7.03 -0.93 -4.06
C LEU A 116 6.68 -2.22 -3.31
N VAL A 117 5.72 -2.99 -3.82
CA VAL A 117 5.36 -4.31 -3.25
C VAL A 117 6.55 -5.26 -3.29
N ASP A 118 7.23 -5.37 -4.43
CA ASP A 118 8.39 -6.26 -4.61
C ASP A 118 9.53 -5.86 -3.66
N TYR A 119 9.84 -4.56 -3.59
CA TYR A 119 10.86 -4.04 -2.70
C TYR A 119 10.56 -4.36 -1.22
N LEU A 120 9.35 -4.04 -0.76
CA LEU A 120 8.96 -4.25 0.63
C LEU A 120 8.83 -5.72 0.98
N GLN A 121 8.30 -6.55 0.09
CA GLN A 121 8.19 -7.99 0.27
C GLN A 121 9.57 -8.63 0.47
N ASN A 122 10.55 -8.27 -0.37
CA ASN A 122 11.94 -8.70 -0.20
C ASN A 122 12.53 -8.21 1.12
N TYR A 123 12.32 -6.94 1.48
CA TYR A 123 12.77 -6.40 2.76
C TYR A 123 12.25 -7.23 3.95
N PHE A 124 10.97 -7.59 3.95
CA PHE A 124 10.38 -8.38 5.03
C PHE A 124 10.95 -9.80 5.09
N ILE A 125 11.12 -10.46 3.95
CA ILE A 125 11.66 -11.81 3.86
C ILE A 125 13.14 -11.84 4.25
N GLU A 126 13.93 -10.84 3.89
CA GLU A 126 15.36 -10.84 4.20
C GLU A 126 15.64 -10.42 5.65
N ASN A 127 14.83 -9.49 6.19
CA ASN A 127 15.20 -8.78 7.43
C ASN A 127 14.19 -8.95 8.58
N LYS A 128 12.95 -9.40 8.31
CA LYS A 128 11.84 -9.34 9.27
C LYS A 128 11.06 -10.65 9.39
N ILE A 129 11.65 -11.80 9.04
CA ILE A 129 11.01 -13.12 9.18
C ILE A 129 10.52 -13.36 10.61
N GLU A 130 11.34 -13.12 11.62
CA GLU A 130 10.95 -13.40 13.01
C GLU A 130 9.81 -12.48 13.47
N TRP A 131 9.81 -11.22 13.03
CA TRP A 131 8.70 -10.32 13.28
C TRP A 131 7.41 -10.82 12.61
N MET A 132 7.47 -11.28 11.36
CA MET A 132 6.32 -11.86 10.66
C MET A 132 5.78 -13.12 11.36
N LYS A 133 6.66 -13.98 11.89
CA LYS A 133 6.25 -15.15 12.69
C LYS A 133 5.59 -14.75 14.02
N GLN A 134 6.11 -13.72 14.69
CA GLN A 134 5.50 -13.20 15.92
C GLN A 134 4.14 -12.54 15.65
N ASN A 135 3.98 -11.92 14.46
CA ASN A 135 2.75 -11.28 14.00
C ASN A 135 2.05 -12.15 12.94
N PHE A 136 1.99 -13.47 13.17
CA PHE A 136 1.58 -14.42 12.16
C PHE A 136 0.16 -14.17 11.66
N GLU A 137 -0.81 -13.97 12.57
CA GLU A 137 -2.21 -13.72 12.19
C GLU A 137 -2.33 -12.55 11.22
N LEU A 138 -1.70 -11.41 11.54
CA LEU A 138 -1.71 -10.22 10.71
C LEU A 138 -1.06 -10.48 9.35
N THR A 139 0.12 -11.10 9.37
CA THR A 139 0.91 -11.41 8.17
C THR A 139 0.13 -12.34 7.24
N HIS A 140 -0.44 -13.39 7.80
CA HIS A 140 -1.26 -14.37 7.11
C HIS A 140 -2.52 -13.71 6.51
N ARG A 141 -3.29 -12.97 7.31
CA ARG A 141 -4.51 -12.31 6.83
C ARG A 141 -4.24 -11.37 5.65
N ILE A 142 -3.23 -10.50 5.77
CA ILE A 142 -2.88 -9.55 4.70
C ILE A 142 -2.37 -10.29 3.46
N SER A 143 -1.46 -11.26 3.64
CA SER A 143 -0.88 -11.98 2.50
C SER A 143 -1.93 -12.77 1.72
N PHE A 144 -2.87 -13.46 2.37
CA PHE A 144 -3.89 -14.28 1.69
C PHE A 144 -5.09 -13.49 1.15
N GLN A 145 -5.31 -12.26 1.60
CA GLN A 145 -6.26 -11.35 0.97
C GLN A 145 -5.70 -10.76 -0.34
N SER A 146 -4.37 -10.73 -0.48
CA SER A 146 -3.66 -10.26 -1.66
C SER A 146 -3.49 -11.33 -2.73
N ASN A 147 -3.38 -10.91 -3.99
CA ASN A 147 -2.90 -11.77 -5.09
C ASN A 147 -1.41 -11.51 -5.44
N SER A 148 -0.78 -10.47 -4.88
CA SER A 148 0.59 -10.03 -5.23
C SER A 148 1.64 -10.39 -4.17
N LEU A 149 1.21 -10.86 -2.98
CA LEU A 149 2.08 -11.20 -1.85
C LEU A 149 2.47 -12.69 -1.81
N SER A 150 2.76 -13.30 -2.96
CA SER A 150 2.95 -14.75 -3.08
C SER A 150 4.13 -15.30 -2.27
N GLU A 151 5.23 -14.55 -2.11
CA GLU A 151 6.39 -15.03 -1.35
C GLU A 151 6.10 -15.02 0.16
N ILE A 152 5.35 -14.02 0.64
CA ILE A 152 4.87 -14.00 2.03
C ILE A 152 3.85 -15.11 2.27
N GLN A 153 2.94 -15.36 1.32
CA GLN A 153 2.01 -16.51 1.40
C GLN A 153 2.77 -17.84 1.53
N LYS A 154 3.79 -18.07 0.69
CA LYS A 154 4.64 -19.28 0.78
C LYS A 154 5.33 -19.40 2.14
N LEU A 155 5.85 -18.30 2.68
CA LEU A 155 6.45 -18.27 4.02
C LEU A 155 5.41 -18.67 5.08
N CYS A 156 4.22 -18.09 5.02
CA CYS A 156 3.12 -18.40 5.92
C CYS A 156 2.73 -19.88 5.87
N THR A 157 2.51 -20.43 4.67
CA THR A 157 2.18 -21.85 4.46
C THR A 157 3.28 -22.77 5.02
N ASN A 158 4.55 -22.46 4.74
CA ASN A 158 5.68 -23.23 5.26
C ASN A 158 5.74 -23.22 6.79
N PHE A 159 5.39 -22.10 7.42
CA PHE A 159 5.36 -21.99 8.88
C PHE A 159 4.19 -22.78 9.49
N MET A 160 3.01 -22.76 8.87
CA MET A 160 1.86 -23.57 9.28
C MET A 160 2.17 -25.07 9.23
N VAL A 161 2.80 -25.53 8.14
CA VAL A 161 3.19 -26.95 7.98
C VAL A 161 4.22 -27.36 9.04
N LYS A 162 5.20 -26.51 9.35
CA LYS A 162 6.29 -26.82 10.29
C LYS A 162 5.89 -26.70 11.76
N SER A 163 4.86 -25.92 12.09
CA SER A 163 4.50 -25.62 13.48
C SER A 163 2.99 -25.42 13.67
N PRO A 164 2.15 -26.40 13.29
CA PRO A 164 0.70 -26.25 13.34
C PRO A 164 0.21 -25.95 14.77
N GLU A 165 0.77 -26.59 15.79
CA GLU A 165 0.39 -26.37 17.20
C GLU A 165 0.57 -24.93 17.69
N LYS A 166 1.59 -24.22 17.20
CA LYS A 166 1.84 -22.82 17.57
C LYS A 166 0.81 -21.90 16.93
N ILE A 167 0.42 -22.20 15.70
CA ILE A 167 -0.61 -21.50 14.93
C ILE A 167 -1.97 -21.68 15.58
N PHE A 168 -2.34 -22.90 15.96
CA PHE A 168 -3.61 -23.17 16.65
C PHE A 168 -3.78 -22.40 17.96
N LYS A 169 -2.69 -22.06 18.64
CA LYS A 169 -2.71 -21.29 19.90
C LYS A 169 -2.72 -19.78 19.68
N SER A 170 -2.24 -19.30 18.53
CA SER A 170 -2.03 -17.86 18.28
C SER A 170 -3.11 -17.24 17.38
N LEU A 171 -3.87 -18.04 16.65
CA LEU A 171 -4.86 -17.57 15.69
C LEU A 171 -6.27 -17.64 16.26
N ASP A 172 -7.00 -16.54 16.11
CA ASP A 172 -8.45 -16.60 16.09
C ASP A 172 -8.89 -17.13 14.72
N PHE A 173 -9.31 -18.40 14.66
CA PHE A 173 -9.74 -19.03 13.41
C PHE A 173 -10.95 -18.34 12.77
N THR A 174 -11.69 -17.53 13.54
CA THR A 174 -12.80 -16.75 12.98
C THR A 174 -12.34 -15.58 12.10
N SER A 175 -11.05 -15.20 12.16
CA SER A 175 -10.48 -14.08 11.40
C SER A 175 -9.77 -14.50 10.09
N LEU A 176 -9.74 -15.81 9.79
CA LEU A 176 -9.02 -16.37 8.64
C LEU A 176 -9.75 -16.13 7.31
N PRO A 177 -9.03 -15.73 6.23
CA PRO A 177 -9.59 -15.67 4.89
C PRO A 177 -10.01 -17.05 4.38
N GLU A 178 -11.11 -17.13 3.64
CA GLU A 178 -11.58 -18.38 3.03
C GLU A 178 -10.54 -19.02 2.09
N LYS A 179 -9.73 -18.20 1.41
CA LYS A 179 -8.60 -18.65 0.56
C LYS A 179 -7.50 -19.41 1.31
N SER A 180 -7.54 -19.41 2.63
CA SER A 180 -6.54 -20.04 3.49
C SER A 180 -6.97 -21.41 4.02
N LEU A 181 -8.21 -21.83 3.74
CA LEU A 181 -8.79 -23.13 4.10
C LEU A 181 -8.81 -24.08 2.90
#